data_AF-A0A260BRF7-F1
#
_entry.id   AF-A0A260BRF7-F1
#
_cell.length_a   1.000
_cell.length_b   1.000
_cell.length_c   1.000
_cell.angle_alpha   90.00
_cell.angle_beta   90.00
_cell.angle_gamma   90.00
#
_symmetry.space_group_name_H-M   'P 1'
#
loop_
_entity.id
_entity.type
_entity.pdbx_description
1 polymer ?
#
loop_
_entity_poly.entity_id
_entity_poly.type
_entity_poly.pdbx_seq_one_letter_code
_entity_poly.pdbx_strand_id
1 'polypeptide(L)'
;MSFWDSFAPGLSEEPPRRVIVSTRTLRLAIEDTLIYGFTRAALEVVLPDELNLTWAGTGTPVEAETKRSLIDGYLVGFEIPQLVALARRVLAECDVADHGLAVLIAEYEKDSSGVDSPAKNLIFAATGPKPEMVLRDAVSNDILITKNAEFCLVYDRPITEAGLSFQELIQWWREREAMTDKDDRDVGLSLHQRLRASLGKNEPEQMVLDVYSRRYKEHGFGIPALIPQVYLHYDPYTRYQRKGNSPLKRQRMDFLLLFSARKRVVIEVDGRQHYANEDGRANTQLYAEMVTEDRRLRLSGYEVYRFGGKEFESPDAPSMLAAFFDELSSRMK
;
A
#
# COMPACT_ATOMS: atom_id res chain seq x y z
N MET A 1 -42.32 41.49 4.26
CA MET A 1 -42.35 40.59 5.43
C MET A 1 -41.52 39.38 5.09
N SER A 2 -40.52 39.17 5.95
CA SER A 2 -39.61 38.04 6.14
C SER A 2 -39.89 36.73 5.39
N PHE A 3 -38.89 36.25 4.65
CA PHE A 3 -38.79 34.89 4.08
C PHE A 3 -38.29 33.86 5.13
N TRP A 4 -38.22 34.22 6.42
CA TRP A 4 -37.55 33.46 7.48
C TRP A 4 -38.47 32.65 8.42
N ASP A 5 -39.75 32.45 8.11
CA ASP A 5 -40.68 31.77 9.03
C ASP A 5 -40.98 30.30 8.70
N SER A 6 -40.01 29.57 8.13
CA SER A 6 -40.14 28.11 7.95
C SER A 6 -38.96 27.35 8.53
N PHE A 7 -38.81 27.44 9.85
CA PHE A 7 -38.08 26.45 10.64
C PHE A 7 -38.94 26.10 11.86
N ALA A 8 -39.74 25.04 11.73
CA ALA A 8 -40.26 24.32 12.89
C ALA A 8 -39.23 23.23 13.29
N PRO A 9 -39.18 22.84 14.57
CA PRO A 9 -37.98 22.34 15.22
C PRO A 9 -37.77 20.85 14.95
N GLY A 10 -36.65 20.52 14.31
CA GLY A 10 -36.19 19.14 14.12
C GLY A 10 -35.29 18.70 15.26
N LEU A 11 -35.84 17.85 16.13
CA LEU A 11 -35.20 16.72 16.80
C LEU A 11 -33.76 16.93 17.29
N SER A 12 -33.61 16.95 18.62
CA SER A 12 -32.35 16.60 19.29
C SER A 12 -31.90 15.21 18.85
N GLU A 13 -31.07 15.12 17.82
CA GLU A 13 -30.29 13.92 17.54
C GLU A 13 -29.20 13.84 18.62
N GLU A 14 -29.28 12.81 19.47
CA GLU A 14 -28.13 12.37 20.24
C GLU A 14 -26.93 12.20 19.29
N PRO A 15 -25.71 12.65 19.66
CA PRO A 15 -24.56 12.46 18.81
C PRO A 15 -24.41 10.96 18.48
N PRO A 16 -24.15 10.60 17.21
CA PRO A 16 -24.08 9.20 16.81
C PRO A 16 -23.06 8.49 17.69
N ARG A 17 -23.49 7.40 18.34
CA ARG A 17 -22.60 6.56 19.15
C ARG A 17 -21.40 6.19 18.29
N ARG A 18 -20.22 6.64 18.71
CA ARG A 18 -18.97 6.36 18.01
C ARG A 18 -18.80 4.84 17.90
N VAL A 19 -18.82 4.32 16.68
CA VAL A 19 -18.58 2.90 16.41
C VAL A 19 -17.10 2.63 16.69
N ILE A 20 -16.81 1.73 17.62
CA ILE A 20 -15.42 1.39 17.99
C ILE A 20 -15.07 0.05 17.37
N VAL A 21 -14.10 0.06 16.44
CA VAL A 21 -13.52 -1.17 15.90
C VAL A 21 -12.44 -1.67 16.85
N SER A 22 -12.61 -2.90 17.35
CA SER A 22 -11.69 -3.56 18.26
C SER A 22 -11.80 -5.07 18.08
N THR A 23 -10.80 -5.82 18.53
CA THR A 23 -10.84 -7.29 18.55
C THR A 23 -12.11 -7.81 19.20
N ARG A 24 -12.55 -7.17 20.29
CA ARG A 24 -13.77 -7.53 21.01
C ARG A 24 -15.04 -7.29 20.20
N THR A 25 -15.18 -6.11 19.60
CA THR A 25 -16.40 -5.74 18.85
C THR A 25 -16.55 -6.53 17.56
N LEU A 26 -15.43 -6.80 16.87
CA LEU A 26 -15.43 -7.66 15.67
C LEU A 26 -15.74 -9.12 16.01
N ARG A 27 -15.13 -9.69 17.06
CA ARG A 27 -15.43 -11.07 17.49
C ARG A 27 -16.89 -11.27 17.82
N LEU A 28 -17.46 -10.38 18.63
CA LEU A 28 -18.87 -10.47 19.01
C LEU A 28 -19.80 -10.42 17.80
N ALA A 29 -19.55 -9.53 16.84
CA ALA A 29 -20.37 -9.43 15.64
C ALA A 29 -20.23 -10.66 14.72
N ILE A 30 -19.03 -11.25 14.62
CA ILE A 30 -18.80 -12.49 13.86
C ILE A 30 -19.50 -13.66 14.53
N GLU A 31 -19.33 -13.80 15.86
CA GLU A 31 -19.99 -14.82 16.66
C GLU A 31 -21.51 -14.72 16.53
N ASP A 32 -22.10 -13.55 16.73
CA ASP A 32 -23.55 -13.38 16.64
C ASP A 32 -24.04 -13.72 15.23
N THR A 33 -23.38 -13.20 14.19
CA THR A 33 -23.74 -13.51 12.79
C THR A 33 -23.74 -15.02 12.52
N LEU A 34 -22.71 -15.74 12.97
CA LEU A 34 -22.59 -17.19 12.77
C LEU A 34 -23.54 -18.00 13.68
N ILE A 35 -23.73 -17.58 14.93
CA ILE A 35 -24.59 -18.26 15.90
C ILE A 35 -26.06 -18.20 15.49
N TYR A 36 -26.52 -17.06 14.99
CA TYR A 36 -27.89 -16.88 14.52
C TYR A 36 -28.10 -17.43 13.11
N GLY A 37 -27.06 -17.43 12.26
CA GLY A 37 -27.13 -17.94 10.90
C GLY A 37 -27.11 -19.47 10.78
N PHE A 38 -26.37 -20.16 11.65
CA PHE A 38 -26.10 -21.59 11.48
C PHE A 38 -26.48 -22.44 12.70
N THR A 39 -26.89 -23.68 12.46
CA THR A 39 -26.96 -24.68 13.53
C THR A 39 -25.54 -25.10 13.96
N ARG A 40 -25.42 -25.74 15.13
CA ARG A 40 -24.11 -26.21 15.60
C ARG A 40 -23.48 -27.22 14.62
N ALA A 41 -24.25 -28.18 14.14
CA ALA A 41 -23.78 -29.18 13.19
C ALA A 41 -23.35 -28.54 11.85
N ALA A 42 -24.04 -27.47 11.42
CA ALA A 42 -23.61 -26.72 10.24
C ALA A 42 -22.27 -26.00 10.47
N LEU A 43 -22.04 -25.41 11.65
CA LEU A 43 -20.78 -24.75 11.97
C LEU A 43 -19.57 -25.71 11.98
N GLU A 44 -19.76 -26.99 12.27
CA GLU A 44 -18.69 -28.00 12.20
C GLU A 44 -18.18 -28.23 10.76
N VAL A 45 -18.98 -27.86 9.75
CA VAL A 45 -18.62 -27.90 8.32
C VAL A 45 -18.24 -26.52 7.82
N VAL A 46 -19.07 -25.51 8.09
CA VAL A 46 -18.89 -24.14 7.57
C VAL A 46 -17.57 -23.52 8.04
N LEU A 47 -17.16 -23.74 9.29
CA LEU A 47 -15.92 -23.14 9.81
C LEU A 47 -14.66 -23.71 9.11
N PRO A 48 -14.42 -25.03 9.05
CA PRO A 48 -13.24 -25.58 8.39
C PRO A 48 -13.34 -25.64 6.85
N ASP A 49 -14.51 -25.89 6.27
CA ASP A 49 -14.62 -26.22 4.84
C ASP A 49 -14.98 -24.99 3.99
N GLU A 50 -15.97 -24.21 4.42
CA GLU A 50 -16.41 -23.00 3.67
C GLU A 50 -15.54 -21.80 4.04
N LEU A 51 -15.36 -21.54 5.34
CA LEU A 51 -14.57 -20.44 5.87
C LEU A 51 -13.07 -20.80 6.00
N ASN A 52 -12.67 -22.02 5.63
CA ASN A 52 -11.26 -22.46 5.57
C ASN A 52 -10.46 -22.12 6.85
N LEU A 53 -11.08 -22.29 8.03
CA LEU A 53 -10.48 -21.98 9.31
C LEU A 53 -9.77 -23.20 9.90
N THR A 54 -8.61 -22.99 10.50
CA THR A 54 -7.86 -24.03 11.21
C THR A 54 -8.11 -23.91 12.70
N TRP A 55 -8.41 -25.02 13.36
CA TRP A 55 -8.62 -25.05 14.81
C TRP A 55 -7.33 -24.69 15.55
N ALA A 56 -7.42 -23.70 16.45
CA ALA A 56 -6.30 -23.25 17.29
C ALA A 56 -6.66 -23.22 18.79
N GLY A 57 -7.82 -23.76 19.14
CA GLY A 57 -8.31 -23.89 20.51
C GLY A 57 -7.70 -25.06 21.26
N THR A 58 -7.93 -25.10 22.57
CA THR A 58 -7.57 -26.25 23.40
C THR A 58 -8.48 -27.44 23.08
N GLY A 59 -7.90 -28.64 22.94
CA GLY A 59 -8.66 -29.86 22.64
C GLY A 59 -9.01 -29.98 21.16
N THR A 60 -10.14 -30.58 20.85
CA THR A 60 -10.65 -30.74 19.47
C THR A 60 -11.96 -29.99 19.25
N PRO A 61 -12.34 -29.64 18.00
CA PRO A 61 -13.62 -28.98 17.70
C PRO A 61 -14.84 -29.73 18.25
N VAL A 62 -14.79 -31.06 18.27
CA VAL A 62 -15.88 -31.93 18.75
C VAL A 62 -16.12 -31.76 20.26
N GLU A 63 -15.09 -31.41 21.02
CA GLU A 63 -15.15 -31.23 22.48
C GLU A 63 -15.75 -29.88 22.90
N ALA A 64 -15.91 -28.92 21.98
CA ALA A 64 -16.48 -27.61 22.31
C ALA A 64 -17.97 -27.74 22.65
N GLU A 65 -18.44 -27.36 23.84
CA GLU A 65 -19.84 -27.65 24.25
C GLU A 65 -20.91 -26.72 23.64
N THR A 66 -20.51 -25.54 23.16
CA THR A 66 -21.42 -24.52 22.62
C THR A 66 -20.98 -24.04 21.23
N LYS A 67 -21.90 -23.42 20.46
CA LYS A 67 -21.54 -22.75 19.19
C LYS A 67 -20.47 -21.68 19.42
N ARG A 68 -20.57 -20.93 20.51
CA ARG A 68 -19.62 -19.87 20.85
C ARG A 68 -18.23 -20.43 21.14
N SER A 69 -18.13 -21.45 22.00
CA SER A 69 -16.84 -22.11 22.28
C SER A 69 -16.23 -22.77 21.04
N LEU A 70 -17.07 -23.26 20.11
CA LEU A 70 -16.60 -23.80 18.83
C LEU A 70 -16.00 -22.68 17.97
N ILE A 71 -16.72 -21.58 17.76
CA ILE A 71 -16.24 -20.41 17.00
C ILE A 71 -14.97 -19.85 17.63
N ASP A 72 -14.95 -19.64 18.96
CA ASP A 72 -13.81 -19.11 19.69
C ASP A 72 -12.54 -19.94 19.49
N GLY A 73 -12.66 -21.27 19.48
CA GLY A 73 -11.54 -22.18 19.23
C GLY A 73 -10.93 -22.04 17.83
N TYR A 74 -11.71 -21.65 16.81
CA TYR A 74 -11.18 -21.33 15.48
C TYR A 74 -10.60 -19.92 15.39
N LEU A 75 -11.04 -19.00 16.23
CA LEU A 75 -10.59 -17.60 16.19
C LEU A 75 -9.41 -17.32 17.11
N VAL A 76 -8.89 -18.29 17.87
CA VAL A 76 -7.76 -18.05 18.79
C VAL A 76 -6.58 -17.38 18.07
N GLY A 77 -6.08 -16.29 18.65
CA GLY A 77 -4.94 -15.53 18.09
C GLY A 77 -5.27 -14.60 16.92
N PHE A 78 -6.54 -14.47 16.52
CA PHE A 78 -6.93 -13.54 15.46
C PHE A 78 -6.88 -12.09 15.95
N GLU A 79 -6.11 -11.27 15.22
CA GLU A 79 -6.02 -9.82 15.34
C GLU A 79 -7.05 -9.11 14.45
N ILE A 80 -7.24 -7.81 14.66
CA ILE A 80 -8.25 -6.99 13.95
C ILE A 80 -8.27 -7.22 12.42
N PRO A 81 -7.14 -7.20 11.69
CA PRO A 81 -7.16 -7.42 10.24
C PRO A 81 -7.68 -8.80 9.82
N GLN A 82 -7.34 -9.84 10.60
CA GLN A 82 -7.80 -11.21 10.35
C GLN A 82 -9.30 -11.35 10.63
N LEU A 83 -9.79 -10.70 11.68
CA LEU A 83 -11.22 -10.65 11.99
C LEU A 83 -12.01 -9.89 10.92
N VAL A 84 -11.50 -8.78 10.40
CA VAL A 84 -12.15 -8.05 9.30
C VAL A 84 -12.17 -8.88 8.01
N ALA A 85 -11.06 -9.56 7.69
CA ALA A 85 -11.01 -10.46 6.53
C ALA A 85 -12.03 -11.60 6.67
N LEU A 86 -12.13 -12.20 7.86
CA LEU A 86 -13.16 -13.20 8.14
C LEU A 86 -14.57 -12.63 8.03
N ALA A 87 -14.84 -11.47 8.61
CA ALA A 87 -16.14 -10.81 8.54
C ALA A 87 -16.61 -10.58 7.10
N ARG A 88 -15.70 -10.16 6.21
CA ARG A 88 -15.99 -10.02 4.77
C ARG A 88 -16.36 -11.35 4.14
N ARG A 89 -15.63 -12.41 4.44
CA ARG A 89 -15.91 -13.76 3.94
C ARG A 89 -17.24 -14.28 4.46
N VAL A 90 -17.55 -14.08 5.74
CA VAL A 90 -18.86 -14.44 6.30
C VAL A 90 -20.00 -13.74 5.55
N LEU A 91 -19.88 -12.44 5.25
CA LEU A 91 -20.93 -11.72 4.52
C LEU A 91 -21.01 -12.07 3.02
N ALA A 92 -19.90 -12.54 2.42
CA ALA A 92 -19.82 -12.83 0.98
C ALA A 92 -20.11 -14.30 0.64
N GLU A 93 -19.67 -15.21 1.50
CA GLU A 93 -19.68 -16.66 1.30
C GLU A 93 -20.85 -17.32 2.04
N CYS A 94 -21.32 -16.75 3.15
CA CYS A 94 -22.42 -17.30 3.94
C CYS A 94 -23.74 -16.55 3.68
N ASP A 95 -24.84 -17.29 3.49
CA ASP A 95 -26.20 -16.73 3.42
C ASP A 95 -26.74 -16.46 4.84
N VAL A 96 -26.24 -15.38 5.47
CA VAL A 96 -26.54 -15.01 6.86
C VAL A 96 -26.94 -13.54 6.98
N ALA A 97 -27.81 -13.25 7.95
CA ALA A 97 -28.17 -11.87 8.27
C ALA A 97 -26.99 -11.13 8.92
N ASP A 98 -26.71 -9.92 8.46
CA ASP A 98 -25.66 -9.07 9.01
C ASP A 98 -26.02 -8.57 10.43
N HIS A 99 -25.19 -8.91 11.42
CA HIS A 99 -25.32 -8.45 12.81
C HIS A 99 -24.32 -7.32 13.14
N GLY A 100 -24.13 -6.39 12.21
CA GLY A 100 -23.27 -5.20 12.39
C GLY A 100 -21.85 -5.35 11.85
N LEU A 101 -21.56 -6.43 11.12
CA LEU A 101 -20.30 -6.63 10.41
C LEU A 101 -20.11 -5.58 9.33
N ALA A 102 -21.12 -5.24 8.53
CA ALA A 102 -20.93 -4.26 7.45
C ALA A 102 -20.56 -2.87 7.99
N VAL A 103 -21.14 -2.47 9.14
CA VAL A 103 -20.83 -1.20 9.79
C VAL A 103 -19.41 -1.21 10.37
N LEU A 104 -18.99 -2.31 11.00
CA LEU A 104 -17.63 -2.45 11.54
C LEU A 104 -16.57 -2.52 10.43
N ILE A 105 -16.88 -3.20 9.31
CA ILE A 105 -16.02 -3.24 8.12
C ILE A 105 -15.90 -1.83 7.53
N ALA A 106 -17.02 -1.13 7.31
CA ALA A 106 -17.02 0.22 6.77
C ALA A 106 -16.27 1.22 7.68
N GLU A 107 -16.41 1.10 9.00
CA GLU A 107 -15.70 1.95 9.95
C GLU A 107 -14.19 1.62 9.98
N TYR A 108 -13.82 0.35 9.89
CA TYR A 108 -12.43 -0.06 9.71
C TYR A 108 -11.86 0.48 8.40
N GLU A 109 -12.65 0.47 7.32
CA GLU A 109 -12.28 0.95 5.98
C GLU A 109 -12.12 2.48 5.91
N LYS A 110 -12.90 3.25 6.68
CA LYS A 110 -12.73 4.70 6.79
C LYS A 110 -11.35 5.08 7.33
N ASP A 111 -10.83 4.29 8.28
CA ASP A 111 -9.48 4.47 8.84
C ASP A 111 -8.39 3.70 8.05
N SER A 112 -8.75 2.92 7.03
CA SER A 112 -7.83 2.07 6.24
C SER A 112 -7.80 2.36 4.74
N SER A 113 -7.78 3.64 4.37
CA SER A 113 -7.53 4.14 3.01
C SER A 113 -6.17 3.68 2.45
N GLY A 114 -6.11 2.45 1.94
CA GLY A 114 -4.89 1.84 1.43
C GLY A 114 -5.17 0.87 0.29
N VAL A 115 -4.12 0.43 -0.40
CA VAL A 115 -4.22 -0.39 -1.61
C VAL A 115 -4.76 -1.80 -1.29
N ASP A 116 -5.78 -2.25 -2.03
CA ASP A 116 -6.57 -3.48 -1.77
C ASP A 116 -5.82 -4.81 -1.84
N SER A 117 -4.60 -4.85 -2.39
CA SER A 117 -3.82 -6.08 -2.58
C SER A 117 -2.37 -5.91 -2.16
N PRO A 118 -1.75 -6.84 -1.41
CA PRO A 118 -0.35 -6.76 -1.01
C PRO A 118 0.58 -6.70 -2.24
N ALA A 119 1.71 -6.00 -2.10
CA ALA A 119 2.66 -5.84 -3.18
C ALA A 119 3.32 -7.20 -3.49
N LYS A 120 3.10 -7.70 -4.72
CA LYS A 120 3.59 -9.02 -5.15
C LYS A 120 4.99 -8.99 -5.76
N ASN A 121 5.31 -7.92 -6.49
CA ASN A 121 6.60 -7.74 -7.17
C ASN A 121 6.99 -6.26 -7.08
N LEU A 122 8.22 -5.96 -6.64
CA LEU A 122 8.75 -4.61 -6.61
C LEU A 122 9.96 -4.53 -7.55
N ILE A 123 9.77 -3.84 -8.68
CA ILE A 123 10.80 -3.62 -9.71
C ILE A 123 11.14 -2.14 -9.73
N PHE A 124 12.40 -1.80 -9.53
CA PHE A 124 12.79 -0.43 -9.20
C PHE A 124 14.24 -0.12 -9.59
N ALA A 125 14.63 1.15 -9.42
CA ALA A 125 15.99 1.64 -9.57
C ALA A 125 16.70 1.20 -10.87
N ALA A 126 16.00 1.28 -12.01
CA ALA A 126 16.60 0.99 -13.30
C ALA A 126 17.69 2.01 -13.67
N THR A 127 18.88 1.53 -14.06
CA THR A 127 20.05 2.35 -14.45
C THR A 127 20.29 2.37 -15.95
N GLY A 128 19.42 1.74 -16.73
CA GLY A 128 19.57 1.55 -18.17
C GLY A 128 18.23 1.50 -18.90
N PRO A 129 18.18 0.84 -20.06
CA PRO A 129 16.95 0.74 -20.85
C PRO A 129 15.80 0.09 -20.06
N LYS A 130 14.57 0.42 -20.44
CA LYS A 130 13.36 -0.11 -19.79
C LYS A 130 13.40 -1.66 -19.79
N PRO A 131 13.13 -2.33 -18.66
CA PRO A 131 13.01 -3.78 -18.61
C PRO A 131 11.87 -4.27 -19.50
N GLU A 132 12.11 -5.32 -20.28
CA GLU A 132 11.08 -6.04 -21.02
C GLU A 132 10.64 -7.24 -20.20
N MET A 133 9.38 -7.27 -19.77
CA MET A 133 8.79 -8.29 -18.93
C MET A 133 7.75 -9.11 -19.69
N VAL A 134 7.51 -10.33 -19.25
CA VAL A 134 6.40 -11.18 -19.68
C VAL A 134 5.77 -11.84 -18.47
N LEU A 135 4.47 -12.08 -18.51
CA LEU A 135 3.82 -12.98 -17.57
C LEU A 135 4.14 -14.40 -18.03
N ARG A 136 4.99 -15.09 -17.26
CA ARG A 136 5.29 -16.51 -17.50
C ARG A 136 4.10 -17.37 -17.11
N ASP A 137 3.44 -17.00 -16.02
CA ASP A 137 2.17 -17.56 -15.56
C ASP A 137 1.27 -16.42 -15.07
N ALA A 138 0.16 -16.21 -15.80
CA ALA A 138 -0.79 -15.15 -15.49
C ALA A 138 -1.69 -15.48 -14.29
N VAL A 139 -1.85 -16.75 -13.92
CA VAL A 139 -2.69 -17.17 -12.79
C VAL A 139 -1.98 -16.85 -11.47
N SER A 140 -0.69 -17.15 -11.40
CA SER A 140 0.16 -16.86 -10.24
C SER A 140 0.75 -15.44 -10.24
N ASN A 141 0.61 -14.69 -11.33
CA ASN A 141 1.30 -13.41 -11.56
C ASN A 141 2.84 -13.55 -11.53
N ASP A 142 3.38 -14.65 -12.06
CA ASP A 142 4.82 -14.85 -12.22
C ASP A 142 5.35 -13.98 -13.37
N ILE A 143 6.19 -13.00 -13.03
CA ILE A 143 6.77 -12.03 -13.97
C ILE A 143 8.21 -12.43 -14.26
N LEU A 144 8.53 -12.61 -15.54
CA LEU A 144 9.89 -12.83 -16.01
C LEU A 144 10.40 -11.59 -16.77
N ILE A 145 11.57 -11.08 -16.39
CA ILE A 145 12.25 -10.03 -17.16
C ILE A 145 13.10 -10.70 -18.26
N THR A 146 12.66 -10.53 -19.50
CA THR A 146 13.25 -11.14 -20.71
C THR A 146 14.41 -10.34 -21.28
N LYS A 147 14.43 -9.02 -21.08
CA LYS A 147 15.57 -8.15 -21.45
C LYS A 147 15.80 -7.05 -20.43
N ASN A 148 17.05 -6.61 -20.32
CA ASN A 148 17.49 -5.50 -19.47
C ASN A 148 17.28 -5.75 -17.96
N ALA A 149 17.22 -7.02 -17.55
CA ALA A 149 17.07 -7.40 -16.15
C ALA A 149 18.26 -6.89 -15.30
N GLU A 150 19.46 -6.91 -15.88
CA GLU A 150 20.70 -6.44 -15.29
C GLU A 150 20.69 -4.96 -14.89
N PHE A 151 19.82 -4.15 -15.51
CA PHE A 151 19.75 -2.72 -15.25
C PHE A 151 18.82 -2.37 -14.09
N CYS A 152 17.92 -3.27 -13.68
CA CYS A 152 16.91 -3.02 -12.66
C CYS A 152 17.11 -3.88 -11.41
N LEU A 153 16.51 -3.43 -10.31
CA LEU A 153 16.41 -4.20 -9.08
C LEU A 153 15.03 -4.84 -9.01
N VAL A 154 15.00 -6.10 -8.58
CA VAL A 154 13.78 -6.87 -8.33
C VAL A 154 13.87 -7.35 -6.90
N TYR A 155 13.00 -6.82 -6.04
CA TYR A 155 12.87 -7.31 -4.68
C TYR A 155 11.90 -8.50 -4.70
N ASP A 156 12.43 -9.66 -4.29
CA ASP A 156 11.86 -10.99 -4.45
C ASP A 156 11.43 -11.62 -3.12
N ARG A 157 11.46 -10.84 -2.04
CA ARG A 157 11.00 -11.28 -0.71
C ARG A 157 9.57 -10.81 -0.43
N PRO A 158 8.83 -11.52 0.44
CA PRO A 158 7.52 -11.06 0.89
C PRO A 158 7.59 -9.67 1.53
N ILE A 159 6.66 -8.80 1.15
CA ILE A 159 6.41 -7.53 1.84
C ILE A 159 5.34 -7.81 2.89
N THR A 160 5.70 -7.62 4.17
CA THR A 160 4.81 -7.96 5.29
C THR A 160 3.78 -6.85 5.54
N GLU A 161 2.85 -7.09 6.47
CA GLU A 161 1.90 -6.07 6.93
C GLU A 161 2.61 -4.83 7.51
N ALA A 162 3.86 -4.97 7.97
CA ALA A 162 4.68 -3.85 8.47
C ALA A 162 5.27 -2.96 7.36
N GLY A 163 5.06 -3.30 6.09
CA GLY A 163 5.61 -2.55 4.96
C GLY A 163 6.99 -3.02 4.56
N LEU A 164 7.84 -2.09 4.10
CA LEU A 164 9.21 -2.38 3.71
C LEU A 164 10.18 -1.34 4.31
N SER A 165 10.89 -1.76 5.34
CA SER A 165 11.92 -0.98 6.03
C SER A 165 13.24 -0.95 5.26
N PHE A 166 14.08 0.02 5.58
CA PHE A 166 15.43 0.07 5.03
C PHE A 166 16.31 -1.07 5.53
N GLN A 167 16.07 -1.56 6.76
CA GLN A 167 16.76 -2.73 7.32
C GLN A 167 16.49 -4.00 6.50
N GLU A 168 15.24 -4.23 6.08
CA GLU A 168 14.88 -5.36 5.23
C GLU A 168 15.57 -5.26 3.86
N LEU A 169 15.65 -4.05 3.29
CA LEU A 169 16.41 -3.83 2.06
C LEU A 169 17.92 -4.04 2.24
N ILE A 170 18.50 -3.63 3.38
CA ILE A 170 19.91 -3.89 3.71
C ILE A 170 20.18 -5.40 3.76
N GLN A 171 19.32 -6.17 4.44
CA GLN A 171 19.48 -7.62 4.52
C GLN A 171 19.36 -8.29 3.15
N TRP A 172 18.38 -7.85 2.35
CA TRP A 172 18.22 -8.32 0.97
C TRP A 172 19.44 -7.99 0.10
N TRP A 173 19.94 -6.76 0.18
CA TRP A 173 21.10 -6.31 -0.58
C TRP A 173 22.39 -7.04 -0.16
N ARG A 174 22.56 -7.29 1.14
CA ARG A 174 23.69 -8.06 1.70
C ARG A 174 23.79 -9.44 1.07
N GLU A 175 22.69 -10.18 1.03
CA GLU A 175 22.68 -11.53 0.46
C GLU A 175 22.89 -11.51 -1.05
N ARG A 176 22.21 -10.60 -1.75
CA ARG A 176 22.30 -10.46 -3.20
C ARG A 176 23.72 -10.16 -3.68
N GLU A 177 24.40 -9.22 -3.03
CA GLU A 177 25.75 -8.77 -3.41
C GLU A 177 26.86 -9.50 -2.64
N ALA A 178 26.52 -10.55 -1.90
CA ALA A 178 27.44 -11.37 -1.10
C ALA A 178 28.31 -10.55 -0.11
N MET A 179 27.74 -9.50 0.51
CA MET A 179 28.41 -8.62 1.47
C MET A 179 28.27 -9.12 2.93
N THR A 180 28.39 -10.42 3.18
CA THR A 180 28.09 -11.05 4.47
C THR A 180 29.07 -10.69 5.59
N ASP A 181 30.26 -10.20 5.25
CA ASP A 181 31.29 -9.73 6.16
C ASP A 181 31.14 -8.24 6.56
N LYS A 182 30.21 -7.52 5.92
CA LYS A 182 30.01 -6.08 6.13
C LYS A 182 28.94 -5.77 7.15
N ASP A 183 29.15 -4.71 7.93
CA ASP A 183 28.13 -4.21 8.85
C ASP A 183 26.94 -3.59 8.08
N ASP A 184 25.85 -3.31 8.79
CA ASP A 184 24.63 -2.78 8.15
C ASP A 184 24.86 -1.40 7.51
N ARG A 185 25.83 -0.62 8.02
CA ARG A 185 26.13 0.72 7.51
C ARG A 185 26.83 0.64 6.16
N ASP A 186 27.83 -0.20 6.02
CA ASP A 186 28.58 -0.39 4.77
C ASP A 186 27.66 -0.95 3.67
N VAL A 187 26.79 -1.90 4.02
CA VAL A 187 25.78 -2.43 3.09
C VAL A 187 24.76 -1.34 2.72
N GLY A 188 24.28 -0.56 3.69
CA GLY A 188 23.35 0.54 3.46
C GLY A 188 23.93 1.64 2.56
N LEU A 189 25.22 1.96 2.69
CA LEU A 189 25.92 2.89 1.80
C LEU A 189 26.03 2.35 0.37
N SER A 190 26.38 1.08 0.21
CA SER A 190 26.42 0.39 -1.08
C SER A 190 25.04 0.42 -1.77
N LEU A 191 23.98 0.08 -1.01
CA LEU A 191 22.60 0.16 -1.49
C LEU A 191 22.22 1.59 -1.89
N HIS A 192 22.49 2.58 -1.03
CA HIS A 192 22.17 3.99 -1.32
C HIS A 192 22.84 4.49 -2.60
N GLN A 193 24.10 4.14 -2.82
CA GLN A 193 24.81 4.47 -4.07
C GLN A 193 24.13 3.84 -5.29
N ARG A 194 23.71 2.57 -5.19
CA ARG A 194 23.00 1.88 -6.27
C ARG A 194 21.62 2.49 -6.55
N LEU A 195 20.89 2.89 -5.51
CA LEU A 195 19.61 3.59 -5.61
C LEU A 195 19.79 4.96 -6.27
N ARG A 196 20.75 5.75 -5.79
CA ARG A 196 21.08 7.08 -6.33
C ARG A 196 21.47 7.03 -7.80
N ALA A 197 22.22 6.01 -8.23
CA ALA A 197 22.61 5.85 -9.63
C ALA A 197 21.41 5.72 -10.59
N SER A 198 20.26 5.24 -10.12
CA SER A 198 19.05 5.13 -10.95
C SER A 198 18.39 6.48 -11.28
N LEU A 199 18.72 7.53 -10.53
CA LEU A 199 18.17 8.88 -10.71
C LEU A 199 18.91 9.66 -11.82
N GLY A 200 20.00 9.11 -12.38
CA GLY A 200 20.76 9.75 -13.45
C GLY A 200 21.26 11.13 -13.05
N LYS A 201 20.97 12.16 -13.86
CA LYS A 201 21.32 13.57 -13.59
C LYS A 201 20.11 14.41 -13.11
N ASN A 202 19.12 13.77 -12.49
CA ASN A 202 17.97 14.48 -11.94
C ASN A 202 18.29 15.02 -10.54
N GLU A 203 18.85 16.23 -10.45
CA GLU A 203 19.25 16.87 -9.20
C GLU A 203 18.09 16.99 -8.18
N PRO A 204 16.86 17.41 -8.55
CA PRO A 204 15.70 17.38 -7.66
C PRO A 204 15.44 16.01 -7.01
N GLU A 205 15.32 14.95 -7.81
CA GLU A 205 15.08 13.59 -7.27
C GLU A 205 16.26 13.12 -6.39
N GLN A 206 17.49 13.39 -6.83
CA GLN A 206 18.69 13.10 -6.04
C GLN A 206 18.66 13.78 -4.67
N MET A 207 18.17 15.01 -4.60
CA MET A 207 18.01 15.76 -3.35
C MET A 207 16.96 15.11 -2.44
N VAL A 208 15.81 14.67 -2.99
CA VAL A 208 14.79 13.94 -2.21
C VAL A 208 15.39 12.70 -1.57
N LEU A 209 16.11 11.88 -2.34
CA LEU A 209 16.72 10.65 -1.85
C LEU A 209 17.79 10.94 -0.78
N ASP A 210 18.66 11.92 -1.02
CA ASP A 210 19.73 12.26 -0.07
C ASP A 210 19.18 12.82 1.24
N VAL A 211 18.19 13.71 1.18
CA VAL A 211 17.57 14.27 2.39
C VAL A 211 16.88 13.17 3.19
N TYR A 212 16.13 12.28 2.53
CA TYR A 212 15.51 11.14 3.21
C TYR A 212 16.55 10.22 3.87
N SER A 213 17.65 9.91 3.18
CA SER A 213 18.67 8.99 3.68
C SER A 213 19.35 9.44 4.98
N ARG A 214 19.38 10.75 5.26
CA ARG A 214 19.94 11.30 6.52
C ARG A 214 19.15 10.84 7.74
N ARG A 215 17.85 10.58 7.57
CA ARG A 215 16.93 10.12 8.63
C ARG A 215 17.34 8.78 9.21
N TYR A 216 18.03 7.94 8.44
CA TYR A 216 18.54 6.66 8.92
C TYR A 216 19.57 6.80 10.05
N LYS A 217 20.29 7.92 10.10
CA LYS A 217 21.22 8.22 11.19
C LYS A 217 20.49 8.54 12.49
N GLU A 218 19.32 9.17 12.40
CA GLU A 218 18.56 9.69 13.54
C GLU A 218 17.56 8.66 14.09
N HIS A 219 16.94 7.87 13.20
CA HIS A 219 15.88 6.93 13.55
C HIS A 219 16.28 5.46 13.37
N GLY A 220 17.49 5.19 12.91
CA GLY A 220 17.95 3.87 12.53
C GLY A 220 17.35 3.38 11.21
N PHE A 221 17.68 2.15 10.84
CA PHE A 221 17.26 1.53 9.57
C PHE A 221 15.86 0.90 9.61
N GLY A 222 15.18 0.90 10.77
CA GLY A 222 13.85 0.33 10.93
C GLY A 222 12.71 1.17 10.33
N ILE A 223 12.99 2.39 9.86
CA ILE A 223 11.99 3.22 9.18
C ILE A 223 11.79 2.74 7.73
N PRO A 224 10.67 3.09 7.08
CA PRO A 224 10.41 2.72 5.69
C PRO A 224 11.56 3.09 4.73
N ALA A 225 11.78 2.25 3.73
CA ALA A 225 12.73 2.55 2.67
C ALA A 225 12.11 3.50 1.64
N LEU A 226 12.82 4.59 1.29
CA LEU A 226 12.43 5.41 0.14
C LEU A 226 12.98 4.76 -1.14
N ILE A 227 12.07 4.22 -1.96
CA ILE A 227 12.41 3.38 -3.10
C ILE A 227 12.27 4.20 -4.39
N PRO A 228 13.36 4.50 -5.10
CA PRO A 228 13.30 5.29 -6.32
C PRO A 228 12.89 4.49 -7.55
N GLN A 229 12.27 5.18 -8.51
CA GLN A 229 12.08 4.76 -9.89
C GLN A 229 11.34 3.41 -10.00
N VAL A 230 10.17 3.32 -9.37
CA VAL A 230 9.38 2.09 -9.22
C VAL A 230 8.43 1.88 -10.39
N TYR A 231 8.47 0.71 -11.01
CA TYR A 231 7.56 0.36 -12.11
C TYR A 231 6.17 -0.03 -11.57
N LEU A 232 5.14 0.69 -12.01
CA LEU A 232 3.74 0.46 -11.63
C LEU A 232 2.98 -0.34 -12.70
N HIS A 233 3.12 0.08 -13.96
CA HIS A 233 2.44 -0.51 -15.08
C HIS A 233 3.46 -1.04 -16.07
N TYR A 234 3.44 -2.34 -16.29
CA TYR A 234 4.16 -2.93 -17.40
C TYR A 234 3.26 -3.00 -18.62
N ASP A 235 3.73 -2.40 -19.70
CA ASP A 235 3.04 -2.40 -20.97
C ASP A 235 3.90 -3.09 -22.03
N PRO A 236 3.52 -4.30 -22.48
CA PRO A 236 4.34 -5.14 -23.36
C PRO A 236 4.37 -4.62 -24.81
N TYR A 237 3.47 -3.71 -25.19
CA TYR A 237 3.32 -3.31 -26.59
C TYR A 237 4.13 -2.06 -26.93
N THR A 238 4.90 -2.14 -28.01
CA THR A 238 5.57 -0.99 -28.63
C THR A 238 4.55 -0.01 -29.22
N ARG A 239 4.92 1.27 -29.41
CA ARG A 239 4.05 2.28 -30.03
C ARG A 239 3.52 1.83 -31.40
N TYR A 240 4.33 1.08 -32.17
CA TYR A 240 3.95 0.53 -33.48
C TYR A 240 2.86 -0.55 -33.37
N GLN A 241 2.95 -1.43 -32.37
CA GLN A 241 1.99 -2.52 -32.16
C GLN A 241 0.59 -2.03 -31.73
N ARG A 242 0.48 -0.78 -31.24
CA ARG A 242 -0.78 -0.24 -30.70
C ARG A 242 -1.71 0.41 -31.71
N LYS A 243 -1.32 0.49 -32.99
CA LYS A 243 -2.13 1.12 -34.07
C LYS A 243 -2.75 2.48 -33.66
N GLY A 244 -2.01 3.28 -32.88
CA GLY A 244 -2.44 4.62 -32.45
C GLY A 244 -2.95 4.75 -31.00
N ASN A 245 -3.17 3.66 -30.26
CA ASN A 245 -3.44 3.77 -28.82
C ASN A 245 -2.16 4.21 -28.07
N SER A 246 -2.28 5.19 -27.19
CA SER A 246 -1.14 5.67 -26.41
C SER A 246 -0.68 4.60 -25.42
N PRO A 247 0.63 4.54 -25.10
CA PRO A 247 1.13 3.76 -23.98
C PRO A 247 0.32 3.97 -22.70
N LEU A 248 0.23 2.97 -21.83
CA LEU A 248 -0.18 3.21 -20.45
C LEU A 248 0.66 4.38 -19.94
N LYS A 249 -0.02 5.48 -19.60
CA LYS A 249 0.60 6.71 -19.12
C LYS A 249 1.09 6.42 -17.70
N ARG A 250 2.25 6.99 -17.33
CA ARG A 250 2.87 6.84 -16.01
C ARG A 250 3.21 5.39 -15.60
N GLN A 251 4.15 4.80 -16.34
CA GLN A 251 4.63 3.43 -16.09
C GLN A 251 5.55 3.31 -14.87
N ARG A 252 6.07 4.44 -14.40
CA ARG A 252 7.09 4.51 -13.35
C ARG A 252 6.77 5.69 -12.42
N MET A 253 6.87 5.46 -11.12
CA MET A 253 6.79 6.45 -10.05
C MET A 253 8.20 6.92 -9.69
N ASP A 254 8.36 8.19 -9.33
CA ASP A 254 9.68 8.69 -8.92
C ASP A 254 10.13 8.08 -7.60
N PHE A 255 9.24 8.03 -6.59
CA PHE A 255 9.53 7.38 -5.31
C PHE A 255 8.31 6.69 -4.69
N LEU A 256 8.57 5.60 -3.97
CA LEU A 256 7.59 4.84 -3.21
C LEU A 256 8.08 4.63 -1.76
N LEU A 257 7.17 4.79 -0.80
CA LEU A 257 7.31 4.36 0.59
C LEU A 257 6.20 3.36 0.91
N LEU A 258 6.59 2.24 1.53
CA LEU A 258 5.68 1.21 1.98
C LEU A 258 5.66 1.22 3.51
N PHE A 259 4.70 1.94 4.10
CA PHE A 259 4.52 2.03 5.56
C PHE A 259 3.80 0.80 6.13
N SER A 260 2.97 0.16 5.32
CA SER A 260 2.32 -1.12 5.62
C SER A 260 1.96 -1.82 4.31
N ALA A 261 1.38 -3.02 4.37
CA ALA A 261 0.87 -3.69 3.16
C ALA A 261 -0.14 -2.82 2.38
N ARG A 262 -0.84 -1.91 3.08
CA ARG A 262 -1.92 -1.08 2.54
C ARG A 262 -1.57 0.40 2.45
N LYS A 263 -0.75 0.95 3.37
CA LYS A 263 -0.35 2.36 3.38
C LYS A 263 0.86 2.56 2.46
N ARG A 264 0.59 3.04 1.24
CA ARG A 264 1.61 3.31 0.22
C ARG A 264 1.63 4.77 -0.13
N VAL A 265 2.81 5.39 0.01
CA VAL A 265 3.01 6.79 -0.31
C VAL A 265 3.86 6.90 -1.56
N VAL A 266 3.36 7.63 -2.53
CA VAL A 266 4.06 8.00 -3.76
C VAL A 266 4.53 9.44 -3.62
N ILE A 267 5.80 9.68 -3.89
CA ILE A 267 6.37 11.02 -3.98
C ILE A 267 6.83 11.24 -5.41
N GLU A 268 6.40 12.34 -6.00
CA GLU A 268 6.69 12.70 -7.39
C GLU A 268 7.33 14.07 -7.45
N VAL A 269 8.28 14.24 -8.38
CA VAL A 269 9.04 15.47 -8.57
C VAL A 269 8.72 16.03 -9.96
N ASP A 270 7.74 16.92 -10.01
CA ASP A 270 7.22 17.46 -11.27
C ASP A 270 8.06 18.64 -11.77
N GLY A 271 8.91 18.41 -12.75
CA GLY A 271 9.55 19.48 -13.51
C GLY A 271 8.68 20.07 -14.63
N ARG A 272 9.16 21.14 -15.26
CA ARG A 272 8.48 21.80 -16.40
C ARG A 272 8.15 20.82 -17.53
N GLN A 273 9.00 19.82 -17.74
CA GLN A 273 8.81 18.76 -18.74
C GLN A 273 7.52 17.95 -18.59
N HIS A 274 6.88 17.97 -17.41
CA HIS A 274 5.65 17.20 -17.16
C HIS A 274 4.39 17.94 -17.63
N TYR A 275 4.45 19.26 -17.82
CA TYR A 275 3.30 20.09 -18.17
C TYR A 275 3.59 21.14 -19.23
N ALA A 276 4.74 21.06 -19.91
CA ALA A 276 5.10 21.96 -20.99
C ALA A 276 5.38 21.19 -22.29
N ASN A 277 5.15 21.86 -23.42
CA ASN A 277 5.56 21.41 -24.74
C ASN A 277 7.09 21.40 -24.87
N GLU A 278 7.59 20.81 -25.97
CA GLU A 278 9.01 20.81 -26.32
C GLU A 278 9.60 22.24 -26.45
N ASP A 279 8.77 23.23 -26.79
CA ASP A 279 9.15 24.66 -26.83
C ASP A 279 9.18 25.33 -25.44
N GLY A 280 8.89 24.58 -24.38
CA GLY A 280 8.90 25.05 -22.99
C GLY A 280 7.65 25.81 -22.55
N ARG A 281 6.64 25.97 -23.42
CA ARG A 281 5.36 26.61 -23.05
C ARG A 281 4.46 25.64 -22.31
N ALA A 282 3.76 26.14 -21.30
CA ALA A 282 2.76 25.36 -20.57
C ALA A 282 1.71 24.78 -21.52
N ASN A 283 1.37 23.51 -21.33
CA ASN A 283 0.39 22.76 -22.09
C ASN A 283 -0.71 22.28 -21.13
N THR A 284 -1.91 22.81 -21.32
CA THR A 284 -3.09 22.50 -20.50
C THR A 284 -3.55 21.06 -20.64
N GLN A 285 -3.33 20.42 -21.80
CA GLN A 285 -3.63 19.01 -22.02
C GLN A 285 -2.68 18.12 -21.21
N LEU A 286 -1.37 18.37 -21.24
CA LEU A 286 -0.39 17.62 -20.43
C LEU A 286 -0.65 17.78 -18.94
N TYR A 287 -1.01 19.00 -18.51
CA TYR A 287 -1.46 19.23 -17.15
C TYR A 287 -2.70 18.40 -16.79
N ALA A 288 -3.77 18.47 -17.60
CA ALA A 288 -5.01 17.72 -17.36
C ALA A 288 -4.78 16.19 -17.26
N GLU A 289 -3.87 15.66 -18.07
CA GLU A 289 -3.45 14.27 -18.02
C GLU A 289 -2.72 13.93 -16.72
N MET A 290 -1.77 14.76 -16.30
CA MET A 290 -1.04 14.59 -15.03
C MET A 290 -1.99 14.52 -13.83
N VAL A 291 -2.95 15.44 -13.73
CA VAL A 291 -3.94 15.43 -12.62
C VAL A 291 -4.94 14.28 -12.74
N THR A 292 -5.18 13.75 -13.95
CA THR A 292 -6.01 12.54 -14.12
C THR A 292 -5.31 11.31 -13.57
N GLU A 293 -4.01 11.14 -13.87
CA GLU A 293 -3.22 10.04 -13.34
C GLU A 293 -3.04 10.16 -11.81
N ASP A 294 -2.97 11.38 -11.28
CA ASP A 294 -2.96 11.61 -9.83
C ASP A 294 -4.23 11.06 -9.16
N ARG A 295 -5.39 11.41 -9.69
CA ARG A 295 -6.67 10.90 -9.19
C ARG A 295 -6.76 9.38 -9.29
N ARG A 296 -6.27 8.78 -10.37
CA ARG A 296 -6.27 7.32 -10.54
C ARG A 296 -5.44 6.62 -9.45
N LEU A 297 -4.25 7.13 -9.14
CA LEU A 297 -3.43 6.59 -8.06
C LEU A 297 -4.12 6.72 -6.70
N ARG A 298 -4.67 7.89 -6.39
CA ARG A 298 -5.39 8.12 -5.13
C ARG A 298 -6.61 7.21 -4.98
N LEU A 299 -7.39 7.06 -6.05
CA LEU A 299 -8.55 6.16 -6.08
C LEU A 299 -8.14 4.68 -5.99
N SER A 300 -6.88 4.36 -6.30
CA SER A 300 -6.32 3.01 -6.12
C SER A 300 -5.73 2.79 -4.72
N GLY A 301 -5.89 3.75 -3.79
CA GLY A 301 -5.45 3.65 -2.39
C GLY A 301 -4.04 4.18 -2.11
N TYR A 302 -3.38 4.84 -3.07
CA TYR A 302 -2.10 5.50 -2.82
C TYR A 302 -2.28 6.89 -2.23
N GLU A 303 -1.45 7.25 -1.26
CA GLU A 303 -1.25 8.66 -0.93
C GLU A 303 -0.22 9.27 -1.87
N VAL A 304 -0.56 10.37 -2.55
CA VAL A 304 0.34 10.99 -3.55
C VAL A 304 0.71 12.40 -3.11
N TYR A 305 2.01 12.66 -3.00
CA TYR A 305 2.58 13.98 -2.73
C TYR A 305 3.47 14.39 -3.90
N ARG A 306 3.29 15.62 -4.38
CA ARG A 306 3.99 16.17 -5.54
C ARG A 306 4.78 17.39 -5.11
N PHE A 307 6.04 17.43 -5.50
CA PHE A 307 6.90 18.59 -5.38
C PHE A 307 7.12 19.20 -6.76
N GLY A 308 6.78 20.46 -6.91
CA GLY A 308 7.07 21.21 -8.13
C GLY A 308 8.56 21.50 -8.24
N GLY A 309 9.12 21.43 -9.44
CA GLY A 309 10.55 21.66 -9.70
C GLY A 309 11.05 23.02 -9.18
N LYS A 310 10.17 24.03 -9.09
CA LYS A 310 10.50 25.36 -8.56
C LYS A 310 10.87 25.32 -7.08
N GLU A 311 10.34 24.37 -6.31
CA GLU A 311 10.63 24.21 -4.88
C GLU A 311 12.09 23.83 -4.64
N PHE A 312 12.74 23.18 -5.61
CA PHE A 312 14.14 22.73 -5.54
C PHE A 312 15.15 23.80 -5.97
N GLU A 313 14.69 24.94 -6.51
CA GLU A 313 15.58 26.07 -6.83
C GLU A 313 15.94 26.90 -5.59
N SER A 314 15.22 26.72 -4.48
CA SER A 314 15.47 27.41 -3.22
C SER A 314 16.63 26.76 -2.44
N PRO A 315 17.52 27.54 -1.80
CA PRO A 315 18.51 26.99 -0.87
C PRO A 315 17.88 26.28 0.33
N ASP A 316 16.63 26.58 0.66
CA ASP A 316 15.89 25.98 1.78
C ASP A 316 15.18 24.66 1.40
N ALA A 317 15.27 24.21 0.15
CA ALA A 317 14.64 22.98 -0.31
C ALA A 317 14.97 21.74 0.56
N PRO A 318 16.21 21.53 1.03
CA PRO A 318 16.51 20.41 1.94
C PRO A 318 15.76 20.48 3.27
N SER A 319 15.58 21.69 3.83
CA SER A 319 14.85 21.90 5.08
C SER A 319 13.35 21.67 4.90
N MET A 320 12.80 22.11 3.77
CA MET A 320 11.40 21.84 3.40
C MET A 320 11.15 20.33 3.29
N LEU A 321 12.01 19.60 2.58
CA LEU A 321 11.91 18.15 2.44
C LEU A 321 12.02 17.43 3.79
N ALA A 322 12.94 17.85 4.65
CA ALA A 322 13.10 17.27 5.98
C ALA A 322 11.83 17.44 6.82
N ALA A 323 11.27 18.66 6.87
CA ALA A 323 10.03 18.95 7.57
C ALA A 323 8.84 18.14 7.02
N PHE A 324 8.72 18.05 5.69
CA PHE A 324 7.71 17.21 5.06
C PHE A 324 7.82 15.74 5.51
N PHE A 325 9.02 15.17 5.51
CA PHE A 325 9.20 13.77 5.92
C PHE A 325 8.91 13.54 7.40
N ASP A 326 9.15 14.52 8.26
CA ASP A 326 8.76 14.47 9.68
C ASP A 326 7.23 14.45 9.83
N GLU A 327 6.54 15.35 9.15
CA GLU A 327 5.08 15.42 9.15
C GLU A 327 4.45 14.15 8.57
N LEU A 328 4.98 13.68 7.43
CA LEU A 328 4.54 12.43 6.80
C LEU A 328 4.72 11.25 7.76
N SER A 329 5.89 11.13 8.40
CA SER A 329 6.14 10.06 9.37
C SER A 329 5.20 10.14 10.56
N SER A 330 4.89 11.34 11.06
CA SER A 330 3.94 11.53 12.15
C SER A 330 2.50 11.14 11.78
N ARG A 331 2.10 11.38 10.53
CA ARG A 331 0.78 11.03 10.01
C ARG A 331 0.63 9.52 9.77
N MET A 332 1.73 8.85 9.42
CA MET A 332 1.69 7.44 9.01
C MET A 332 1.81 6.44 10.15
N LYS A 333 2.31 6.87 11.33
CA LYS A 333 2.18 6.14 12.59
C LYS A 333 0.72 5.83 12.87
#